data_AF-A0A6S7H5P8-F1
#
_entry.id   AF-A0A6S7H5P8-F1
#
_cell.length_a   1.000
_cell.length_b   1.000
_cell.length_c   1.000
_cell.angle_alpha   90.00
_cell.angle_beta   90.00
_cell.angle_gamma   90.00
#
_symmetry.space_group_name_H-M   'P 1'
#
loop_
_entity.id
_entity.type
_entity.pdbx_description
1 polymer ?
#
loop_
_entity_poly.entity_id
_entity_poly.type
_entity_poly.pdbx_seq_one_letter_code
_entity_poly.pdbx_strand_id
1 'polypeptide(L)'
;MADQQQQLKDMRNTVAAYSKKKQHVDTFSCSVCGRVYKYLKAKDNHVKREHPNFQPPEEALEKDMHSDLKEPVSVSDDRYNYATLRLSMGLFLRNFDDSVKEGDGERTIRCWKFAMLLFRLHGHNKYALAALQLQAWLEAMLTPKLSHSLMWNRYVNNKGGPGKNIALDLRLEHLNNLLKGLLKHLGPNLTESAAQRCSQSIHNVEKLLESVDSDLNVKRSSCHHKVKKSHDDLVSIVKELTSKGNVFTKSSTITRSYDVMTNFKDSLLKGLDYGSLSQWITRHKKEWNKLEPLI
;
A
#
# COMPACT_ATOMS: atom_id res chain seq x y z
N MET A 1 3.55 26.86 -21.40
CA MET A 1 3.09 27.13 -20.01
C MET A 1 1.58 27.38 -19.94
N ALA A 2 1.01 28.29 -20.76
CA ALA A 2 -0.45 28.51 -20.80
C ALA A 2 -1.26 27.28 -21.28
N ASP A 3 -0.72 26.53 -22.25
CA ASP A 3 -1.40 25.38 -22.87
C ASP A 3 -1.55 24.17 -21.92
N GLN A 4 -0.54 23.90 -21.09
CA GLN A 4 -0.61 22.85 -20.05
C GLN A 4 -1.57 23.20 -18.91
N GLN A 5 -1.69 24.48 -18.56
CA GLN A 5 -2.66 24.92 -17.55
C GLN A 5 -4.10 24.82 -18.08
N GLN A 6 -4.29 25.04 -19.39
CA GLN A 6 -5.58 24.86 -20.03
C GLN A 6 -5.97 23.37 -20.09
N GLN A 7 -5.04 22.49 -20.47
CA GLN A 7 -5.27 21.04 -20.45
C GLN A 7 -5.59 20.49 -19.04
N LEU A 8 -4.94 21.02 -18.01
CA LEU A 8 -5.24 20.66 -16.61
C LEU A 8 -6.61 21.16 -16.14
N LYS A 9 -7.04 22.34 -16.58
CA LYS A 9 -8.39 22.87 -16.31
C LYS A 9 -9.45 22.03 -17.02
N ASP A 10 -9.22 21.68 -18.28
CA ASP A 10 -10.15 20.86 -19.06
C ASP A 10 -10.29 19.47 -18.45
N MET A 11 -9.19 18.80 -18.08
CA MET A 11 -9.25 17.52 -17.36
C MET A 11 -10.01 17.62 -16.01
N ARG A 12 -9.80 18.69 -15.23
CA ARG A 12 -10.55 18.89 -13.98
C ARG A 12 -12.05 19.08 -14.23
N ASN A 13 -12.41 19.81 -15.28
CA ASN A 13 -13.81 20.03 -15.66
C ASN A 13 -14.45 18.73 -16.17
N THR A 14 -13.74 17.91 -16.94
CA THR A 14 -14.20 16.59 -17.38
C THR A 14 -14.42 15.66 -16.19
N VAL A 15 -13.47 15.58 -15.25
CA VAL A 15 -13.61 14.77 -14.02
C VAL A 15 -14.75 15.26 -13.14
N ALA A 16 -14.96 16.58 -13.01
CA ALA A 16 -16.09 17.15 -12.28
C ALA A 16 -17.46 16.84 -12.93
N ALA A 17 -17.52 16.80 -14.27
CA ALA A 17 -18.71 16.41 -15.01
C ALA A 17 -19.06 14.92 -14.81
N TYR A 18 -18.05 14.03 -14.77
CA TYR A 18 -18.23 12.61 -14.45
C TYR A 18 -18.51 12.35 -12.95
N SER A 19 -18.09 13.25 -12.06
CA SER A 19 -18.25 13.12 -10.60
C SER A 19 -19.55 13.72 -10.06
N LYS A 20 -20.36 14.39 -10.88
CA LYS A 20 -21.74 14.72 -10.51
C LYS A 20 -22.52 13.42 -10.37
N LYS A 21 -22.71 12.95 -9.13
CA LYS A 21 -23.69 11.92 -8.79
C LYS A 21 -25.00 12.27 -9.51
N LYS A 22 -25.41 11.46 -10.50
CA LYS A 22 -26.83 11.33 -10.79
C LYS A 22 -27.44 10.86 -9.46
N GLN A 23 -28.12 11.76 -8.75
CA GLN A 23 -29.02 11.35 -7.69
C GLN A 23 -30.16 10.60 -8.38
N HIS A 24 -29.94 9.31 -8.61
CA HIS A 24 -31.05 8.41 -8.86
C HIS A 24 -31.70 8.22 -7.49
N VAL A 25 -32.68 9.08 -7.19
CA VAL A 25 -33.59 8.80 -6.09
C VAL A 25 -34.56 7.79 -6.67
N ASP A 26 -34.32 6.50 -6.39
CA ASP A 26 -35.29 5.44 -6.71
C ASP A 26 -36.61 5.81 -6.03
N THR A 27 -37.55 6.36 -6.79
CA THR A 27 -38.91 6.65 -6.33
C THR A 27 -39.79 5.45 -6.64
N PHE A 28 -40.41 4.88 -5.61
CA PHE A 28 -41.22 3.68 -5.70
C PHE A 28 -42.70 4.05 -5.73
N SER A 29 -43.39 3.81 -6.84
CA SER A 29 -44.83 4.08 -6.95
C SER A 29 -45.69 2.85 -6.61
N CYS A 30 -46.85 3.11 -6.02
CA CYS A 30 -47.89 2.11 -5.81
C CYS A 30 -48.60 1.81 -7.13
N SER A 31 -48.68 0.53 -7.49
CA SER A 31 -49.27 0.07 -8.76
C SER A 31 -50.80 0.22 -8.81
N VAL A 32 -51.45 0.37 -7.65
CA VAL A 32 -52.91 0.41 -7.53
C VAL A 32 -53.44 1.85 -7.52
N CYS A 33 -52.75 2.78 -6.84
CA CYS A 33 -53.22 4.16 -6.67
C CYS A 33 -52.20 5.23 -7.10
N GLY A 34 -51.04 4.84 -7.63
CA GLY A 34 -50.04 5.76 -8.20
C GLY A 34 -49.24 6.59 -7.20
N ARG A 35 -49.48 6.47 -5.88
CA ARG A 35 -48.73 7.24 -4.87
C ARG A 35 -47.25 6.88 -4.87
N VAL A 36 -46.39 7.89 -4.80
CA VAL A 36 -44.93 7.76 -4.92
C VAL A 36 -44.27 7.85 -3.55
N TYR A 37 -43.36 6.93 -3.27
CA TYR A 37 -42.66 6.80 -2.00
C TYR A 37 -41.15 6.84 -2.19
N LYS A 38 -40.46 7.44 -1.23
CA LYS A 38 -38.99 7.52 -1.22
C LYS A 38 -38.30 6.20 -0.81
N TYR A 39 -39.01 5.32 -0.12
CA TYR A 39 -38.48 4.04 0.37
C TYR A 39 -39.45 2.90 0.06
N LEU A 40 -38.95 1.76 -0.42
CA LEU A 40 -39.75 0.58 -0.78
C LEU A 40 -40.65 0.11 0.38
N LYS A 41 -40.10 0.05 1.60
CA LYS A 41 -40.83 -0.35 2.81
C LYS A 41 -42.04 0.56 3.13
N ALA A 42 -41.97 1.84 2.75
CA ALA A 42 -43.08 2.77 2.93
C ALA A 42 -44.20 2.53 1.90
N LYS A 43 -43.85 2.16 0.67
CA LYS A 43 -44.81 1.69 -0.34
C LYS A 43 -45.50 0.40 0.13
N ASP A 44 -44.74 -0.58 0.62
CA ASP A 44 -45.30 -1.89 1.01
C ASP A 44 -46.27 -1.77 2.20
N ASN A 45 -45.94 -0.93 3.18
CA ASN A 45 -46.84 -0.63 4.30
C ASN A 45 -48.12 0.09 3.84
N HIS A 46 -48.02 0.97 2.84
CA HIS A 46 -49.20 1.62 2.27
C HIS A 46 -50.11 0.62 1.55
N VAL A 47 -49.55 -0.27 0.72
CA VAL A 47 -50.30 -1.32 0.01
C VAL A 47 -51.02 -2.22 1.01
N LYS A 48 -50.36 -2.64 2.10
CA LYS A 48 -50.97 -3.47 3.14
C LYS A 48 -52.11 -2.78 3.91
N ARG A 49 -52.07 -1.46 4.07
CA ARG A 49 -53.08 -0.71 4.85
C ARG A 49 -54.29 -0.28 4.02
N GLU A 50 -54.04 0.22 2.81
CA GLU A 50 -55.07 0.85 1.98
C GLU A 50 -55.58 -0.09 0.87
N HIS A 51 -54.86 -1.18 0.58
CA HIS A 51 -55.22 -2.17 -0.45
C HIS A 51 -55.15 -3.62 0.09
N PRO A 52 -55.92 -3.97 1.14
CA PRO A 52 -55.84 -5.28 1.81
C PRO A 52 -56.22 -6.49 0.92
N ASN A 53 -56.96 -6.26 -0.17
CA ASN A 53 -57.38 -7.30 -1.12
C ASN A 53 -56.48 -7.41 -2.37
N PHE A 54 -55.37 -6.66 -2.44
CA PHE A 54 -54.44 -6.77 -3.56
C PHE A 54 -53.49 -7.95 -3.34
N GLN A 55 -53.69 -9.03 -4.12
CA GLN A 55 -52.72 -10.11 -4.25
C GLN A 55 -51.73 -9.75 -5.36
N PRO A 56 -50.42 -9.62 -5.07
CA PRO A 56 -49.44 -9.39 -6.12
C PRO A 56 -49.39 -10.60 -7.08
N PRO A 57 -49.11 -10.39 -8.39
CA PRO A 57 -48.87 -11.49 -9.32
C PRO A 57 -47.77 -12.43 -8.80
N GLU A 58 -47.93 -13.74 -8.96
CA GLU A 58 -46.98 -14.77 -8.48
C GLU A 58 -45.54 -14.58 -9.00
N GLU A 59 -45.32 -13.77 -10.03
CA GLU A 59 -44.00 -13.36 -10.53
C GLU A 59 -43.24 -12.40 -9.58
N ALA A 60 -43.87 -11.90 -8.52
CA ALA A 60 -43.25 -11.01 -7.52
C ALA A 60 -42.78 -11.70 -6.24
N LEU A 61 -42.95 -13.03 -6.10
CA LEU A 61 -42.55 -13.81 -4.92
C LEU A 61 -41.13 -14.41 -5.00
N GLU A 62 -40.33 -14.10 -6.02
CA GLU A 62 -38.92 -14.54 -6.09
C GLU A 62 -37.91 -13.59 -5.41
N LYS A 63 -38.36 -12.64 -4.59
CA LYS A 63 -37.45 -11.78 -3.81
C LYS A 63 -37.87 -11.75 -2.35
N ASP A 64 -37.65 -12.85 -1.66
CA ASP A 64 -37.20 -12.89 -0.25
C ASP A 64 -37.16 -14.35 0.24
N MET A 65 -36.18 -15.11 -0.25
CA MET A 65 -35.69 -16.27 0.47
C MET A 65 -34.16 -16.35 0.29
N HIS A 66 -33.46 -16.03 1.37
CA HIS A 66 -32.06 -16.39 1.55
C HIS A 66 -31.95 -17.93 1.54
N SER A 67 -31.71 -18.52 0.37
CA SER A 67 -31.16 -19.87 0.26
C SER A 67 -30.47 -20.03 -1.10
N ASP A 68 -29.15 -20.09 -1.07
CA ASP A 68 -28.27 -20.78 -2.04
C ASP A 68 -28.61 -20.65 -3.54
N LEU A 69 -28.77 -19.41 -4.02
CA LEU A 69 -28.39 -19.14 -5.40
C LEU A 69 -26.86 -19.22 -5.46
N LYS A 70 -26.34 -20.39 -5.88
CA LYS A 70 -24.97 -20.51 -6.38
C LYS A 70 -24.76 -19.37 -7.37
N GLU A 71 -23.94 -18.40 -6.99
CA GLU A 71 -23.39 -17.40 -7.90
C GLU A 71 -22.97 -18.12 -9.19
N PRO A 72 -23.22 -17.55 -10.39
CA PRO A 72 -22.76 -18.16 -11.63
C PRO A 72 -21.29 -18.49 -11.44
N VAL A 73 -20.94 -19.77 -11.54
CA VAL A 73 -19.60 -20.30 -11.19
C VAL A 73 -18.57 -19.36 -11.78
N SER A 74 -17.99 -18.50 -10.94
CA SER A 74 -17.07 -17.49 -11.43
C SER A 74 -15.91 -18.29 -12.00
N VAL A 75 -15.70 -18.22 -13.32
CA VAL A 75 -14.57 -18.92 -13.96
C VAL A 75 -13.30 -18.40 -13.27
N SER A 76 -12.71 -19.23 -12.42
CA SER A 76 -11.54 -18.84 -11.64
C SER A 76 -10.33 -18.86 -12.56
N ASP A 77 -9.67 -17.71 -12.69
CA ASP A 77 -8.48 -17.56 -13.50
C ASP A 77 -7.29 -17.24 -12.59
N ASP A 78 -6.84 -18.26 -11.87
CA ASP A 78 -5.73 -18.18 -10.92
C ASP A 78 -4.43 -17.77 -11.62
N ARG A 79 -4.25 -18.14 -12.89
CA ARG A 79 -3.07 -17.71 -13.68
C ARG A 79 -3.03 -16.20 -13.86
N TYR A 80 -4.15 -15.62 -14.31
CA TYR A 80 -4.30 -14.18 -14.46
C TYR A 80 -4.21 -13.44 -13.12
N ASN A 81 -4.91 -13.95 -12.11
CA ASN A 81 -4.95 -13.36 -10.77
C ASN A 81 -3.54 -13.35 -10.15
N TYR A 82 -2.82 -14.47 -10.20
CA TYR A 82 -1.44 -14.54 -9.70
C TYR A 82 -0.52 -13.53 -10.37
N ALA A 83 -0.50 -13.49 -11.70
CA ALA A 83 0.43 -12.62 -12.41
C ALA A 83 0.12 -11.14 -12.18
N THR A 84 -1.16 -10.77 -12.15
CA THR A 84 -1.59 -9.40 -11.86
C THR A 84 -1.24 -9.00 -10.44
N LEU A 85 -1.46 -9.88 -9.45
CA LEU A 85 -1.04 -9.65 -8.07
C LEU A 85 0.48 -9.49 -7.96
N ARG A 86 1.24 -10.40 -8.59
CA ARG A 86 2.70 -10.40 -8.54
C ARG A 86 3.28 -9.13 -9.15
N LEU A 87 2.75 -8.71 -10.30
CA LEU A 87 3.16 -7.48 -10.96
C LEU A 87 2.78 -6.26 -10.12
N SER A 88 1.56 -6.22 -9.59
CA SER A 88 1.09 -5.12 -8.73
C SER A 88 1.95 -4.96 -7.48
N MET A 89 2.28 -6.06 -6.79
CA MET A 89 3.18 -6.04 -5.64
C MET A 89 4.60 -5.60 -6.04
N GLY A 90 5.12 -6.13 -7.15
CA GLY A 90 6.45 -5.76 -7.65
C GLY A 90 6.54 -4.27 -8.00
N LEU A 91 5.52 -3.71 -8.64
CA LEU A 91 5.44 -2.28 -8.95
C LEU A 91 5.33 -1.42 -7.69
N PHE A 92 4.56 -1.85 -6.69
CA PHE A 92 4.47 -1.20 -5.40
C PHE A 92 5.84 -1.16 -4.68
N LEU A 93 6.52 -2.30 -4.57
CA LEU A 93 7.85 -2.38 -3.95
C LEU A 93 8.88 -1.55 -4.72
N ARG A 94 8.86 -1.59 -6.05
CA ARG A 94 9.73 -0.74 -6.88
C ARG A 94 9.46 0.73 -6.64
N ASN A 95 8.19 1.14 -6.57
CA ASN A 95 7.81 2.52 -6.29
C ASN A 95 8.28 3.00 -4.91
N PHE A 96 8.29 2.09 -3.92
CA PHE A 96 8.75 2.39 -2.57
C PHE A 96 10.29 2.47 -2.49
N ASP A 97 11.01 1.52 -3.10
CA ASP A 97 12.48 1.57 -3.19
C ASP A 97 12.96 2.83 -3.95
N ASP A 98 12.29 3.14 -5.06
CA ASP A 98 12.59 4.31 -5.88
C ASP A 98 12.30 5.63 -5.14
N SER A 99 11.24 5.69 -4.32
CA SER A 99 10.97 6.89 -3.51
C SER A 99 12.07 7.13 -2.45
N VAL A 100 12.67 6.06 -1.93
CA VAL A 100 13.84 6.16 -1.04
C VAL A 100 15.04 6.70 -1.80
N LYS A 101 15.34 6.16 -2.98
CA LYS A 101 16.49 6.57 -3.82
C LYS A 101 16.43 8.03 -4.26
N GLU A 102 15.24 8.52 -4.58
CA GLU A 102 15.00 9.92 -4.92
C GLU A 102 14.91 10.84 -3.69
N GLY A 103 14.79 10.29 -2.47
CA GLY A 103 14.62 11.07 -1.26
C GLY A 103 13.24 11.74 -1.16
N ASP A 104 12.23 11.16 -1.83
CA ASP A 104 10.87 11.68 -1.89
C ASP A 104 10.08 11.23 -0.64
N GLY A 105 10.07 12.11 0.36
CA GLY A 105 9.34 11.97 1.62
C GLY A 105 7.86 11.68 1.41
N GLU A 106 7.19 12.54 0.65
CA GLU A 106 5.73 12.43 0.45
C GLU A 106 5.33 11.12 -0.23
N ARG A 107 6.05 10.72 -1.30
CA ARG A 107 5.79 9.46 -1.99
C ARG A 107 6.06 8.27 -1.07
N THR A 108 7.09 8.35 -0.25
CA THR A 108 7.38 7.32 0.76
C THR A 108 6.24 7.21 1.79
N ILE A 109 5.70 8.31 2.27
CA ILE A 109 4.56 8.30 3.21
C ILE A 109 3.31 7.73 2.55
N ARG A 110 3.04 8.04 1.28
CA ARG A 110 1.96 7.38 0.51
C ARG A 110 2.17 5.87 0.40
N CYS A 111 3.40 5.42 0.15
CA CYS A 111 3.74 3.99 0.15
C CYS A 111 3.47 3.34 1.52
N TRP A 112 3.87 3.99 2.62
CA TRP A 112 3.59 3.52 3.98
C TRP A 112 2.10 3.43 4.28
N LYS A 113 1.30 4.39 3.81
CA LYS A 113 -0.16 4.38 3.95
C LYS A 113 -0.79 3.19 3.24
N PHE A 114 -0.32 2.86 2.03
CA PHE A 114 -0.76 1.65 1.31
C PHE A 114 -0.26 0.37 1.99
N ALA A 115 1.01 0.34 2.43
CA ALA A 115 1.60 -0.78 3.15
C ALA A 115 0.81 -1.12 4.44
N MET A 116 0.33 -0.11 5.17
CA MET A 116 -0.53 -0.31 6.34
C MET A 116 -1.73 -1.21 6.05
N LEU A 117 -2.38 -1.03 4.89
CA LEU A 117 -3.54 -1.81 4.48
C LEU A 117 -3.14 -3.28 4.22
N LEU A 118 -2.00 -3.49 3.55
CA LEU A 118 -1.44 -4.82 3.30
C LEU A 118 -1.07 -5.51 4.62
N PHE A 119 -0.39 -4.81 5.52
CA PHE A 119 -0.02 -5.35 6.83
C PHE A 119 -1.25 -5.76 7.63
N ARG A 120 -2.31 -4.94 7.62
CA ARG A 120 -3.55 -5.26 8.33
C ARG A 120 -4.24 -6.49 7.72
N LEU A 121 -4.29 -6.57 6.40
CA LEU A 121 -4.89 -7.69 5.67
C LEU A 121 -4.19 -9.02 5.99
N HIS A 122 -2.85 -9.01 6.07
CA HIS A 122 -2.04 -10.21 6.31
C HIS A 122 -1.74 -10.47 7.80
N GLY A 123 -2.39 -9.77 8.73
CA GLY A 123 -2.24 -10.01 10.17
C GLY A 123 -0.92 -9.51 10.78
N HIS A 124 -0.16 -8.69 10.05
CA HIS A 124 1.08 -8.07 10.49
C HIS A 124 0.82 -6.85 11.38
N ASN A 125 0.18 -7.07 12.53
CA ASN A 125 -0.36 -6.01 13.40
C ASN A 125 0.69 -5.01 13.88
N LYS A 126 1.92 -5.45 14.20
CA LYS A 126 3.01 -4.56 14.63
C LYS A 126 3.37 -3.54 13.54
N TYR A 127 3.51 -4.01 12.29
CA TYR A 127 3.84 -3.16 11.16
C TYR A 127 2.67 -2.26 10.75
N ALA A 128 1.44 -2.78 10.81
CA ALA A 128 0.23 -1.99 10.58
C ALA A 128 0.12 -0.85 11.61
N LEU A 129 0.34 -1.14 12.89
CA LEU A 129 0.29 -0.14 13.96
C LEU A 129 1.38 0.92 13.80
N ALA A 130 2.63 0.51 13.49
CA ALA A 130 3.72 1.45 13.24
C ALA A 130 3.42 2.37 12.04
N ALA A 131 2.84 1.82 10.97
CA ALA A 131 2.42 2.61 9.82
C ALA A 131 1.28 3.58 10.17
N LEU A 132 0.31 3.16 10.97
CA LEU A 132 -0.78 4.04 11.45
C LEU A 132 -0.26 5.15 12.37
N GLN A 133 0.67 4.83 13.28
CA GLN A 133 1.34 5.80 14.15
C GLN A 133 2.09 6.84 13.33
N LEU A 134 2.81 6.41 12.29
CA LEU A 134 3.49 7.33 11.38
C LEU A 134 2.51 8.31 10.73
N GLN A 135 1.33 7.85 10.27
CA GLN A 135 0.31 8.76 9.74
C GLN A 135 -0.19 9.72 10.83
N ALA A 136 -0.44 9.24 12.05
CA ALA A 136 -0.92 10.08 13.15
C ALA A 136 0.11 11.16 13.56
N TRP A 137 1.39 10.80 13.61
CA TRP A 137 2.48 11.73 13.87
C TRP A 137 2.57 12.83 12.83
N LEU A 138 2.46 12.49 11.55
CA LEU A 138 2.58 13.45 10.48
C LEU A 138 1.38 14.40 10.38
N GLU A 139 0.17 13.88 10.60
CA GLU A 139 -1.09 14.59 10.32
C GLU A 139 -1.68 15.30 11.55
N ALA A 140 -1.38 14.85 12.78
CA ALA A 140 -2.13 15.30 13.96
C ALA A 140 -1.33 15.45 15.26
N MET A 141 -0.29 14.65 15.49
CA MET A 141 0.36 14.62 16.82
C MET A 141 1.63 15.49 16.91
N LEU A 142 2.39 15.65 15.82
CA LEU A 142 3.61 16.44 15.83
C LEU A 142 3.36 17.87 15.36
N THR A 143 4.19 18.79 15.84
CA THR A 143 4.22 20.16 15.29
C THR A 143 4.60 20.12 13.80
N PRO A 144 4.19 21.12 12.99
CA PRO A 144 4.51 21.14 11.56
C PRO A 144 6.01 20.98 11.27
N LYS A 145 6.88 21.56 12.12
CA LYS A 145 8.34 21.43 12.01
C LYS A 145 8.81 20.00 12.24
N LEU A 146 8.31 19.33 13.29
CA LEU A 146 8.68 17.95 13.60
C LEU A 146 8.12 16.97 12.58
N SER A 147 6.89 17.19 12.10
CA SER A 147 6.29 16.41 11.01
C SER A 147 7.10 16.52 9.72
N HIS A 148 7.49 17.74 9.33
CA HIS A 148 8.38 17.97 8.20
C HIS A 148 9.71 17.24 8.37
N SER A 149 10.34 17.36 9.55
CA SER A 149 11.59 16.64 9.85
C SER A 149 11.39 15.13 9.76
N LEU A 150 10.35 14.55 10.37
CA LEU A 150 10.07 13.12 10.34
C LEU A 150 9.80 12.58 8.92
N MET A 151 9.22 13.40 8.04
CA MET A 151 8.96 13.03 6.65
C MET A 151 10.24 13.00 5.82
N TRP A 152 11.08 14.03 5.93
CA TRP A 152 12.24 14.22 5.05
C TRP A 152 13.56 13.65 5.63
N ASN A 153 13.71 13.60 6.96
CA ASN A 153 14.87 13.03 7.65
C ASN A 153 14.80 11.50 7.72
N ARG A 154 14.51 10.86 6.58
CA ARG A 154 14.39 9.40 6.42
C ARG A 154 15.47 8.83 5.51
N TYR A 155 16.29 9.69 4.93
CA TYR A 155 17.24 9.35 3.90
C TYR A 155 18.59 9.97 4.21
N VAL A 156 19.64 9.38 3.66
CA VAL A 156 20.97 9.95 3.69
C VAL A 156 21.64 9.77 2.32
N ASN A 157 22.40 10.78 1.90
CA ASN A 157 23.14 10.77 0.64
C ASN A 157 24.61 11.15 0.86
N ASN A 158 25.37 10.25 1.46
CA ASN A 158 26.81 10.49 1.73
C ASN A 158 27.63 10.60 0.43
N LYS A 159 27.19 9.97 -0.66
CA LYS A 159 27.93 9.90 -1.93
C LYS A 159 27.61 11.07 -2.88
N GLY A 160 26.55 11.82 -2.59
CA GLY A 160 26.02 12.88 -3.45
C GLY A 160 25.41 12.37 -4.77
N GLY A 161 24.58 13.21 -5.38
CA GLY A 161 23.96 12.97 -6.68
C GLY A 161 22.54 12.37 -6.62
N PRO A 162 21.78 12.46 -7.73
CA PRO A 162 20.39 11.99 -7.80
C PRO A 162 20.30 10.46 -7.73
N GLY A 163 19.19 9.94 -7.19
CA GLY A 163 18.93 8.49 -7.10
C GLY A 163 19.88 7.69 -6.19
N LYS A 164 20.73 8.37 -5.40
CA LYS A 164 21.79 7.75 -4.57
C LYS A 164 21.51 7.80 -3.07
N ASN A 165 20.31 8.21 -2.69
CA ASN A 165 19.88 8.16 -1.29
C ASN A 165 19.75 6.70 -0.83
N ILE A 166 20.07 6.45 0.43
CA ILE A 166 19.73 5.22 1.14
C ILE A 166 18.83 5.55 2.33
N ALA A 167 18.05 4.57 2.80
CA ALA A 167 17.27 4.75 4.01
C ALA A 167 18.19 5.07 5.20
N LEU A 168 17.78 6.04 6.03
CA LEU A 168 18.53 6.43 7.22
C LEU A 168 18.67 5.27 8.20
N ASP A 169 17.66 4.40 8.29
CA ASP A 169 17.70 3.17 9.08
C ASP A 169 18.82 2.23 8.62
N LEU A 170 18.96 2.02 7.31
CA LEU A 170 20.06 1.23 6.73
C LEU A 170 21.42 1.88 7.01
N ARG A 171 21.50 3.20 6.99
CA ARG A 171 22.73 3.92 7.39
C ARG A 171 23.07 3.69 8.85
N LEU A 172 22.09 3.76 9.75
CA LEU A 172 22.27 3.46 11.17
C LEU A 172 22.70 2.00 11.37
N GLU A 173 22.19 1.07 10.58
CA GLU A 173 22.65 -0.33 10.61
C GLU A 173 24.14 -0.45 10.25
N HIS A 174 24.61 0.24 9.20
CA HIS A 174 26.04 0.26 8.86
C HIS A 174 26.90 0.82 10.00
N LEU A 175 26.46 1.93 10.62
CA LEU A 175 27.15 2.51 11.78
C LEU A 175 27.14 1.57 12.97
N ASN A 176 26.01 0.94 13.28
CA ASN A 176 25.91 -0.03 14.37
C ASN A 176 26.82 -1.24 14.14
N ASN A 177 26.95 -1.70 12.89
CA ASN A 177 27.86 -2.79 12.55
C ASN A 177 29.32 -2.39 12.78
N LEU A 178 29.72 -1.19 12.34
CA LEU A 178 31.06 -0.66 12.60
C LEU A 178 31.33 -0.52 14.11
N LEU A 179 30.36 0.03 14.86
CA LEU A 179 30.46 0.19 16.31
C LEU A 179 30.68 -1.16 16.99
N LYS A 180 29.85 -2.16 16.68
CA LYS A 180 30.00 -3.52 17.21
C LYS A 180 31.38 -4.10 16.89
N GLY A 181 31.90 -3.83 15.69
CA GLY A 181 33.27 -4.16 15.31
C GLY A 181 34.28 -3.55 16.28
N LEU A 182 34.24 -2.23 16.49
CA LEU A 182 35.16 -1.53 17.40
C LEU A 182 35.06 -2.06 18.84
N LEU A 183 33.85 -2.24 19.36
CA LEU A 183 33.64 -2.77 20.71
C LEU A 183 34.18 -4.18 20.87
N LYS A 184 34.06 -5.03 19.85
CA LYS A 184 34.62 -6.38 19.86
C LYS A 184 36.15 -6.37 19.94
N HIS A 185 36.82 -5.40 19.29
CA HIS A 185 38.28 -5.29 19.31
C HIS A 185 38.85 -4.80 20.65
N LEU A 186 38.04 -4.16 21.51
CA LEU A 186 38.46 -3.80 22.87
C LEU A 186 38.67 -5.02 23.77
N GLY A 187 37.98 -6.14 23.49
CA GLY A 187 38.10 -7.37 24.26
C GLY A 187 37.86 -7.16 25.77
N PRO A 188 38.76 -7.62 26.65
CA PRO A 188 38.64 -7.43 28.09
C PRO A 188 38.62 -5.97 28.55
N ASN A 189 39.10 -5.03 27.72
CA ASN A 189 39.12 -3.60 28.03
C ASN A 189 37.79 -2.89 27.72
N LEU A 190 36.73 -3.64 27.43
CA LEU A 190 35.40 -3.09 27.21
C LEU A 190 34.83 -2.52 28.51
N THR A 191 35.00 -1.22 28.70
CA THR A 191 34.35 -0.43 29.75
C THR A 191 33.31 0.51 29.12
N GLU A 192 32.37 1.02 29.92
CA GLU A 192 31.39 2.01 29.45
C GLU A 192 32.07 3.26 28.88
N SER A 193 33.12 3.75 29.54
CA SER A 193 33.91 4.88 29.05
C SER A 193 34.65 4.59 27.75
N ALA A 194 35.13 3.37 27.55
CA ALA A 194 35.72 2.94 26.27
C ALA A 194 34.65 2.86 25.17
N ALA A 195 33.48 2.29 25.48
CA ALA A 195 32.37 2.19 24.54
C ALA A 195 31.84 3.57 24.10
N GLN A 196 31.71 4.50 25.04
CA GLN A 196 31.31 5.88 24.76
C GLN A 196 32.33 6.58 23.84
N ARG A 197 33.64 6.43 24.12
CA ARG A 197 34.69 6.97 23.24
C ARG A 197 34.60 6.39 21.83
N CYS A 198 34.38 5.08 21.68
CA CYS A 198 34.18 4.45 20.37
C CYS A 198 32.93 5.00 19.65
N SER A 199 31.81 5.14 20.36
CA SER A 199 30.57 5.67 19.78
C SER A 199 30.71 7.11 19.31
N GLN A 200 31.39 7.98 20.06
CA GLN A 200 31.58 9.39 19.71
C GLN A 200 32.56 9.58 18.54
N SER A 201 33.53 8.67 18.39
CA SER A 201 34.54 8.74 17.34
C SER A 201 34.17 8.00 16.06
N ILE A 202 33.03 7.30 16.02
CA ILE A 202 32.68 6.37 14.94
C ILE A 202 32.73 6.97 13.54
N HIS A 203 32.25 8.21 13.39
CA HIS A 203 32.24 8.91 12.10
C HIS A 203 33.65 9.23 11.61
N ASN A 204 34.54 9.62 12.55
CA ASN A 204 35.93 9.91 12.22
C ASN A 204 36.69 8.63 11.90
N VAL A 205 36.40 7.53 12.61
CA VAL A 205 36.96 6.21 12.32
C VAL A 205 36.53 5.72 10.93
N GLU A 206 35.25 5.87 10.58
CA GLU A 206 34.77 5.50 9.24
C GLU A 206 35.52 6.27 8.14
N LYS A 207 35.66 7.59 8.28
CA LYS A 207 36.43 8.42 7.33
C LYS A 207 37.89 8.00 7.24
N LEU A 208 38.51 7.68 8.38
CA LEU A 208 39.89 7.20 8.41
C LEU A 208 40.02 5.88 7.65
N LEU A 209 39.10 4.93 7.86
CA LEU A 209 39.09 3.66 7.13
C LEU A 209 38.88 3.86 5.63
N GLU A 210 38.00 4.79 5.22
CA GLU A 210 37.83 5.14 3.81
C GLU A 210 39.09 5.75 3.19
N SER A 211 39.81 6.60 3.94
CA SER A 211 41.09 7.17 3.49
C SER A 211 42.16 6.09 3.33
N VAL A 212 42.31 5.23 4.33
CA VAL A 212 43.30 4.13 4.29
C VAL A 212 43.00 3.17 3.15
N ASP A 213 41.73 2.80 2.95
CA ASP A 213 41.32 1.96 1.83
C ASP A 213 41.63 2.63 0.48
N SER A 214 41.44 3.94 0.37
CA SER A 214 41.78 4.71 -0.83
C SER A 214 43.29 4.72 -1.09
N ASP A 215 44.10 4.99 -0.07
CA ASP A 215 45.57 5.05 -0.18
C ASP A 215 46.17 3.68 -0.55
N LEU A 216 45.59 2.61 -0.01
CA LEU A 216 45.99 1.23 -0.28
C LEU A 216 45.36 0.66 -1.56
N ASN A 217 44.57 1.45 -2.30
CA ASN A 217 43.81 0.99 -3.48
C ASN A 217 42.99 -0.28 -3.20
N VAL A 218 42.45 -0.41 -1.98
CA VAL A 218 41.58 -1.52 -1.59
C VAL A 218 40.32 -1.44 -2.43
N LYS A 219 40.21 -2.33 -3.41
CA LYS A 219 38.99 -2.49 -4.19
C LYS A 219 37.94 -3.13 -3.30
N ARG A 220 37.12 -2.31 -2.65
CA ARG A 220 35.88 -2.80 -2.03
C ARG A 220 35.07 -3.45 -3.14
N SER A 221 34.78 -4.75 -2.99
CA SER A 221 33.91 -5.46 -3.93
C SER A 221 32.59 -4.69 -4.00
N SER A 222 32.30 -4.05 -5.13
CA SER A 222 30.97 -3.50 -5.31
C SER A 222 30.03 -4.70 -5.34
N CYS A 223 29.22 -4.88 -4.30
CA CYS A 223 28.12 -5.86 -4.29
C CYS A 223 27.03 -5.50 -5.31
N HIS A 224 27.35 -4.71 -6.34
CA HIS A 224 26.63 -4.76 -7.58
C HIS A 224 27.01 -6.08 -8.22
N HIS A 225 26.25 -7.12 -7.92
CA HIS A 225 26.20 -8.28 -8.80
C HIS A 225 26.11 -7.73 -10.22
N LYS A 226 27.07 -8.08 -11.09
CA LYS A 226 26.94 -7.89 -12.53
C LYS A 226 25.75 -8.75 -12.95
N VAL A 227 24.54 -8.24 -12.73
CA VAL A 227 23.35 -8.79 -13.35
C VAL A 227 23.58 -8.47 -14.83
N LYS A 228 24.03 -9.46 -15.59
CA LYS A 228 23.94 -9.41 -17.05
C LYS A 228 22.46 -9.27 -17.35
N LYS A 229 21.99 -8.03 -17.51
CA LYS A 229 20.65 -7.75 -18.01
C LYS A 229 20.68 -8.10 -19.49
N SER A 230 20.50 -9.37 -19.79
CA SER A 230 20.36 -9.86 -21.15
C SER A 230 19.00 -9.38 -21.67
N HIS A 231 19.03 -8.52 -22.69
CA HIS A 231 17.83 -8.11 -23.40
C HIS A 231 17.07 -9.34 -23.93
N ASP A 232 17.81 -10.35 -24.38
CA ASP A 232 17.26 -11.59 -24.92
C ASP A 232 16.54 -12.41 -23.84
N ASP A 233 17.02 -12.39 -22.60
CA ASP A 233 16.35 -13.04 -21.46
C ASP A 233 15.03 -12.34 -21.14
N LEU A 234 15.01 -11.00 -21.16
CA LEU A 234 13.78 -10.22 -20.95
C LEU A 234 12.76 -10.49 -22.06
N VAL A 235 13.19 -10.46 -23.33
CA VAL A 235 12.32 -10.79 -24.47
C VAL A 235 11.80 -12.22 -24.35
N SER A 236 12.64 -13.17 -23.95
CA SER A 236 12.25 -14.57 -23.74
C SER A 236 11.19 -14.68 -22.64
N ILE A 237 11.39 -14.06 -21.48
CA ILE A 237 10.41 -14.03 -20.38
C ILE A 237 9.07 -13.43 -20.85
N VAL A 238 9.11 -12.29 -21.54
CA VAL A 238 7.90 -11.61 -22.03
C VAL A 238 7.16 -12.47 -23.06
N LYS A 239 7.89 -13.16 -23.95
CA LYS A 239 7.34 -14.07 -24.95
C LYS A 239 6.72 -15.31 -24.30
N GLU A 240 7.38 -15.90 -23.30
CA GLU A 240 6.82 -17.03 -22.53
C GLU A 240 5.53 -16.61 -21.81
N LEU A 241 5.53 -15.47 -21.12
CA LEU A 241 4.36 -15.01 -20.34
C LEU A 241 3.19 -14.54 -21.22
N THR A 242 3.47 -13.85 -22.32
CA THR A 242 2.43 -13.26 -23.19
C THR A 242 2.00 -14.22 -24.28
N SER A 243 2.94 -14.75 -25.07
CA SER A 243 2.61 -15.53 -26.27
C SER A 243 2.29 -16.98 -25.99
N LYS A 244 3.00 -17.62 -25.05
CA LYS A 244 2.78 -19.05 -24.71
C LYS A 244 1.82 -19.24 -23.54
N GLY A 245 1.99 -18.46 -22.48
CA GLY A 245 1.20 -18.59 -21.25
C GLY A 245 -0.12 -17.80 -21.24
N ASN A 246 -0.26 -16.81 -22.12
CA ASN A 246 -1.39 -15.87 -22.17
C ASN A 246 -1.81 -15.37 -20.77
N VAL A 247 -0.83 -15.03 -19.94
CA VAL A 247 -1.03 -14.91 -18.48
C VAL A 247 -1.74 -13.61 -18.12
N PHE A 248 -1.60 -12.56 -18.92
CA PHE A 248 -2.22 -11.24 -18.66
C PHE A 248 -3.55 -10.99 -19.39
N THR A 249 -4.09 -12.00 -20.08
CA THR A 249 -5.45 -11.93 -20.63
C THR A 249 -6.37 -12.77 -19.78
N LYS A 250 -7.40 -12.14 -19.23
CA LYS A 250 -8.41 -12.84 -18.42
C LYS A 250 -9.22 -13.77 -19.30
N SER A 251 -9.26 -15.05 -18.94
CA SER A 251 -10.07 -16.07 -19.56
C SER A 251 -11.47 -16.04 -18.96
N SER A 252 -12.46 -15.63 -19.75
CA SER A 252 -13.87 -15.63 -19.32
C SER A 252 -14.56 -16.97 -19.55
N THR A 253 -13.91 -17.90 -20.27
CA THR A 253 -14.52 -19.14 -20.76
C THR A 253 -13.86 -20.41 -20.22
N ILE A 254 -12.60 -20.34 -19.78
CA ILE A 254 -11.82 -21.50 -19.32
C ILE A 254 -11.24 -21.20 -17.94
N THR A 255 -11.53 -22.08 -16.98
CA THR A 255 -10.91 -22.06 -15.64
C THR A 255 -9.45 -22.44 -15.78
N ARG A 256 -8.55 -21.57 -15.29
CA ARG A 256 -7.10 -21.81 -15.32
C ARG A 256 -6.57 -21.80 -13.89
N SER A 257 -6.18 -22.96 -13.39
CA SER A 257 -5.53 -23.13 -12.08
C SER A 257 -4.06 -23.54 -12.21
N TYR A 258 -3.30 -23.38 -11.12
CA TYR A 258 -2.03 -24.08 -10.94
C TYR A 258 -2.25 -25.33 -10.07
N ASP A 259 -1.44 -26.36 -10.26
CA ASP A 259 -1.62 -27.63 -9.54
C ASP A 259 -1.35 -27.51 -8.04
N VAL A 260 -0.44 -26.61 -7.64
CA VAL A 260 0.01 -26.45 -6.25
C VAL A 260 -0.55 -25.18 -5.59
N MET A 261 -0.71 -24.10 -6.35
CA MET A 261 -1.16 -22.81 -5.82
C MET A 261 -2.50 -22.41 -6.45
N THR A 262 -3.58 -22.57 -5.71
CA THR A 262 -4.93 -22.25 -6.16
C THR A 262 -5.53 -21.08 -5.38
N ASN A 263 -6.66 -20.56 -5.85
CA ASN A 263 -7.48 -19.56 -5.16
C ASN A 263 -6.79 -18.19 -5.03
N PHE A 264 -6.12 -17.75 -6.08
CA PHE A 264 -5.53 -16.42 -6.10
C PHE A 264 -6.61 -15.34 -6.16
N LYS A 265 -6.44 -14.32 -5.33
CA LYS A 265 -7.30 -13.15 -5.31
C LYS A 265 -7.02 -12.25 -6.53
N ASP A 266 -8.00 -11.48 -6.96
CA ASP A 266 -7.86 -10.56 -8.10
C ASP A 266 -7.16 -9.24 -7.75
N SER A 267 -7.03 -8.90 -6.46
CA SER A 267 -6.50 -7.62 -5.99
C SER A 267 -5.71 -7.77 -4.70
N LEU A 268 -4.68 -6.93 -4.54
CA LEU A 268 -3.80 -6.92 -3.37
C LEU A 268 -4.55 -6.67 -2.05
N LEU A 269 -5.68 -5.97 -2.10
CA LEU A 269 -6.48 -5.63 -0.92
C LEU A 269 -7.76 -6.46 -0.81
N LYS A 270 -7.95 -7.48 -1.68
CA LYS A 270 -9.16 -8.30 -1.63
C LYS A 270 -9.23 -9.08 -0.32
N GLY A 271 -10.37 -8.96 0.36
CA GLY A 271 -10.60 -9.53 1.69
C GLY A 271 -10.21 -8.61 2.85
N LEU A 272 -9.81 -7.37 2.59
CA LEU A 272 -9.68 -6.36 3.64
C LEU A 272 -11.07 -5.89 4.07
N ASP A 273 -11.44 -6.16 5.31
CA ASP A 273 -12.67 -5.62 5.89
C ASP A 273 -12.47 -4.17 6.33
N TYR A 274 -13.10 -3.25 5.59
CA TYR A 274 -13.07 -1.82 5.88
C TYR A 274 -13.80 -1.47 7.20
N GLY A 275 -14.80 -2.25 7.61
CA GLY A 275 -15.50 -2.08 8.88
C GLY A 275 -14.57 -2.32 10.05
N SER A 276 -13.95 -3.50 10.11
CA SER A 276 -12.92 -3.84 11.11
C SER A 276 -11.73 -2.88 11.06
N LEU A 277 -11.26 -2.50 9.86
CA LEU A 277 -10.17 -1.53 9.72
C LEU A 277 -10.53 -0.17 10.33
N SER A 278 -11.71 0.35 10.04
CA SER A 278 -12.16 1.65 10.54
C SER A 278 -12.34 1.64 12.06
N GLN A 279 -12.91 0.57 12.61
CA GLN A 279 -13.02 0.38 14.06
C GLN A 279 -11.64 0.32 14.72
N TRP A 280 -10.70 -0.41 14.11
CA TRP A 280 -9.33 -0.54 14.60
C TRP A 280 -8.59 0.81 14.60
N ILE A 281 -8.68 1.58 13.51
CA ILE A 281 -8.11 2.93 13.44
C ILE A 281 -8.74 3.84 14.50
N THR A 282 -10.08 3.81 14.62
CA THR A 282 -10.82 4.64 15.57
C THR A 282 -10.44 4.33 17.02
N ARG A 283 -10.23 3.05 17.34
CA ARG A 283 -9.76 2.62 18.66
C ARG A 283 -8.39 3.24 18.99
N HIS A 284 -7.41 3.12 18.10
CA HIS A 284 -6.08 3.68 18.35
C HIS A 284 -6.08 5.21 18.39
N LYS A 285 -6.91 5.89 17.57
CA LYS A 285 -7.12 7.34 17.69
C LYS A 285 -7.62 7.75 19.08
N LYS A 286 -8.58 6.99 19.66
CA LYS A 286 -9.08 7.24 21.01
C LYS A 286 -8.01 7.00 22.07
N GLU A 287 -7.18 5.97 21.90
CA GLU A 287 -6.04 5.68 22.80
C GLU A 287 -5.02 6.81 22.76
N TRP A 288 -4.63 7.29 21.58
CA TRP A 288 -3.65 8.37 21.46
C TRP A 288 -4.15 9.73 21.94
N ASN A 289 -5.46 10.00 21.82
CA ASN A 289 -6.05 11.21 22.40
C ASN A 289 -6.00 11.23 23.94
N LYS A 290 -5.90 10.06 24.58
CA LYS A 290 -5.73 9.97 26.04
C LYS A 290 -4.29 10.18 26.50
N LEU A 291 -3.33 10.08 25.58
CA LEU A 291 -1.94 10.36 25.89
C LEU A 291 -1.78 11.88 26.01
N GLU A 292 -1.07 12.33 27.04
CA GLU A 292 -0.69 13.73 27.13
C GLU A 292 0.08 14.14 25.86
N PRO A 293 -0.10 15.38 25.37
CA PRO A 293 0.63 15.85 24.20
C PRO A 293 2.13 15.71 24.47
N LEU A 294 2.83 15.04 23.56
CA LEU A 294 4.29 14.97 23.53
C LEU A 294 4.82 16.37 23.20
N ILE A 295 4.91 17.23 24.21
CA ILE A 295 5.62 18.52 24.15
C ILE A 295 6.76 18.44 25.17
#